data_AF-A0A0S8A4S5-F1
#
_entry.id   AF-A0A0S8A4S5-F1
#
_cell.length_a   1.000
_cell.length_b   1.000
_cell.length_c   1.000
_cell.angle_alpha   90.00
_cell.angle_beta   90.00
_cell.angle_gamma   90.00
#
_symmetry.space_group_name_H-M   'P 1'
#
loop_
_entity.id
_entity.type
_entity.pdbx_description
1 polymer ?
#
loop_
_entity_poly.entity_id
_entity_poly.type
_entity_poly.pdbx_seq_one_letter_code
_entity_poly.pdbx_strand_id
1 'polypeptide(L)'
;MAPTRPPFVTQFSRRIAVETPEHVLLEFELAGLGSRAAAAIYDLVIVLGLSVLASLGFGTTHLLPDATGAWLAAFLIASLFAIVWGYFALFEGLGGGRTPGKRRLGIRVIMDTGHPITFYAAAIRNVIRLVDIQPAGSSLLGMSLVFLHPQNKRLGDLAAGTVVVRDADGEIAGVGQEDNTGPVLDVGQPVLTDDEFRLLEQFLDRIDSLPASVRLRFAVELHRRFRKRIPEADTRAEDSLISLHNLENTRRRSHPATRNASQETRPTGLARRFVALRRGTWESLRSRGAYLQKTGLTRLTGAEVRSFAAQYREVAADLARARTYGVDTRVVEHLERVVALGHNVLYGMRGAPKVSARSLVLNRFPAAVVQARAYVLAAFLLFAVPGLVGFMLLREQPGLAADIMPPGMVARAEAGERMTGQGRGYAETASPYLPIVASNIVANNVQVAFGAFAFGILAGIGTVILLAFNGFFFGSVLGLFSNYGLLGWILTFVAGHGILELTAIFIAGAGGLLIGRAIVAPGDMARRDALVVHGRLAIKLVGAATMLLLMAGLIEGFLSASDAHHTLKLGVSAASVVLLTLFAAAGHQACTGEDAAAKLEGVDAPRP
;
A
#
# COMPACT_ATOMS: atom_id res chain seq x y z
N MET A 1 26.61 -19.45 35.32
CA MET A 1 25.13 -19.54 35.29
C MET A 1 24.62 -18.14 34.94
N ALA A 2 24.11 -17.96 33.71
CA ALA A 2 23.72 -16.65 33.19
C ALA A 2 22.46 -16.13 33.90
N PRO A 3 22.33 -14.81 34.13
CA PRO A 3 21.13 -14.25 34.74
C PRO A 3 19.94 -14.36 33.78
N THR A 4 18.93 -15.14 34.19
CA THR A 4 17.65 -15.24 33.51
C THR A 4 16.92 -13.91 33.59
N ARG A 5 16.64 -13.30 32.43
CA ARG A 5 15.81 -12.10 32.27
C ARG A 5 14.41 -12.35 32.86
N PRO A 6 13.78 -11.36 33.52
CA PRO A 6 12.40 -11.48 33.99
C PRO A 6 11.44 -11.69 32.80
N PRO A 7 10.28 -12.33 32.99
CA PRO A 7 9.33 -12.60 31.92
C PRO A 7 8.84 -11.27 31.35
N PHE A 8 9.07 -11.08 30.06
CA PHE A 8 8.49 -9.99 29.29
C PHE A 8 6.96 -10.07 29.42
N VAL A 9 6.33 -8.99 29.91
CA VAL A 9 4.97 -8.68 29.48
C VAL A 9 5.09 -8.50 27.96
N THR A 10 4.57 -9.46 27.20
CA THR A 10 4.58 -9.43 25.73
C THR A 10 3.71 -8.28 25.23
N GLN A 11 4.27 -7.07 25.15
CA GLN A 11 3.82 -6.07 24.18
C GLN A 11 4.33 -6.53 22.81
N PHE A 12 3.45 -7.18 22.04
CA PHE A 12 3.71 -7.60 20.66
C PHE A 12 3.77 -6.41 19.66
N SER A 13 4.21 -5.22 20.09
CA SER A 13 4.38 -4.07 19.22
C SER A 13 5.84 -4.01 18.73
N ARG A 14 6.05 -4.49 17.50
CA ARG A 14 7.35 -4.31 16.83
C ARG A 14 7.50 -2.82 16.47
N ARG A 15 8.62 -2.20 16.82
CA ARG A 15 8.92 -0.79 16.53
C ARG A 15 10.02 -0.68 15.47
N ILE A 16 9.96 0.32 14.61
CA ILE A 16 11.08 0.71 13.73
C ILE A 16 11.63 2.04 14.23
N ALA A 17 12.93 2.09 14.49
CA ALA A 17 13.63 3.31 14.85
C ALA A 17 14.21 3.97 13.60
N VAL A 18 13.94 5.26 13.42
CA VAL A 18 14.56 6.11 12.39
C VAL A 18 15.34 7.20 13.10
N GLU A 19 16.64 7.27 12.86
CA GLU A 19 17.48 8.32 13.41
C GLU A 19 17.35 9.60 12.60
N THR A 20 17.03 10.71 13.26
CA THR A 20 16.96 12.03 12.64
C THR A 20 18.34 12.70 12.62
N PRO A 21 18.58 13.72 11.77
CA PRO A 21 19.82 14.50 11.78
C PRO A 21 20.16 15.11 13.16
N GLU A 22 19.14 15.38 13.98
CA GLU A 22 19.27 15.87 15.35
C GLU A 22 19.66 14.76 16.36
N HIS A 23 20.01 13.56 15.89
CA HIS A 23 20.37 12.37 16.68
C HIS A 23 19.27 11.91 17.64
N VAL A 24 18.02 12.21 17.28
CA VAL A 24 16.84 11.73 17.99
C VAL A 24 16.25 10.55 17.23
N LEU A 25 16.16 9.40 17.90
CA LEU A 25 15.54 8.19 17.37
C LEU A 25 14.02 8.34 17.41
N LEU A 26 13.35 8.33 16.26
CA LEU A 26 11.90 8.27 16.16
C LEU A 26 11.48 6.79 16.12
N GLU A 27 10.73 6.34 17.12
CA GLU A 27 10.19 4.99 17.13
C GLU A 27 8.79 4.98 16.54
N PHE A 28 8.60 4.24 15.45
CA PHE A 28 7.28 4.02 14.86
C PHE A 28 6.75 2.65 15.26
N GLU A 29 5.56 2.61 15.85
CA GLU A 29 4.86 1.36 16.13
C GLU A 29 4.36 0.75 14.82
N LEU A 30 4.79 -0.48 14.50
CA LEU A 30 4.33 -1.19 13.32
C LEU A 30 2.88 -1.62 13.47
N ALA A 31 2.10 -1.40 12.42
CA ALA A 31 0.73 -1.88 12.38
C ALA A 31 0.72 -3.42 12.39
N GLY A 32 0.09 -4.00 13.42
CA GLY A 32 -0.06 -5.45 13.55
C GLY A 32 -0.83 -6.05 12.37
N LEU A 33 -0.59 -7.33 12.07
CA LEU A 33 -1.24 -8.07 10.98
C LEU A 33 -2.78 -7.97 11.03
N GLY A 34 -3.36 -8.05 12.23
CA GLY A 34 -4.81 -7.90 12.45
C GLY A 34 -5.36 -6.54 12.00
N SER A 35 -4.70 -5.43 12.38
CA SER A 35 -5.11 -4.08 11.97
C SER A 35 -5.03 -3.87 10.46
N ARG A 36 -4.04 -4.50 9.80
CA ARG A 36 -3.89 -4.47 8.34
C ARG A 36 -4.95 -5.30 7.61
N ALA A 37 -5.27 -6.48 8.14
CA ALA A 37 -6.34 -7.32 7.62
C ALA A 37 -7.70 -6.63 7.76
N ALA A 38 -7.99 -6.08 8.94
CA ALA A 38 -9.21 -5.33 9.20
C ALA A 38 -9.33 -4.09 8.28
N ALA A 39 -8.24 -3.36 8.03
CA ALA A 39 -8.25 -2.23 7.09
C ALA A 39 -8.59 -2.69 5.68
N ALA A 40 -8.00 -3.82 5.25
CA ALA A 40 -8.26 -4.41 3.94
C ALA A 40 -9.70 -4.90 3.81
N ILE A 41 -10.30 -5.47 4.86
CA ILE A 41 -11.70 -5.86 4.88
C ILE A 41 -12.61 -4.63 4.75
N TYR A 42 -12.35 -3.57 5.50
CA TYR A 42 -13.11 -2.31 5.38
C TYR A 42 -13.05 -1.75 3.96
N ASP A 43 -11.85 -1.66 3.38
CA ASP A 43 -11.70 -1.18 2.02
C ASP A 43 -12.34 -2.13 0.99
N LEU A 44 -12.30 -3.45 1.23
CA LEU A 44 -12.96 -4.44 0.37
C LEU A 44 -14.48 -4.29 0.39
N VAL A 45 -15.08 -4.06 1.56
CA VAL A 45 -16.53 -3.81 1.67
C VAL A 45 -16.92 -2.54 0.91
N ILE A 46 -16.12 -1.47 1.00
CA ILE A 46 -16.36 -0.24 0.24
C ILE A 46 -16.28 -0.50 -1.26
N VAL A 47 -15.22 -1.16 -1.73
CA VAL A 47 -15.03 -1.47 -3.14
C VAL A 47 -16.14 -2.39 -3.66
N LEU A 48 -16.52 -3.42 -2.90
CA LEU A 48 -17.60 -4.33 -3.25
C LEU A 48 -18.95 -3.61 -3.29
N GLY A 49 -19.26 -2.79 -2.29
CA GLY A 49 -20.49 -2.00 -2.24
C GLY A 49 -20.60 -1.05 -3.42
N LEU A 50 -19.53 -0.32 -3.75
CA LEU A 50 -19.48 0.55 -4.93
C LEU A 50 -19.62 -0.25 -6.24
N SER A 51 -19.02 -1.44 -6.31
CA SER A 51 -19.12 -2.30 -7.48
C SER A 51 -20.55 -2.84 -7.67
N VAL A 52 -21.20 -3.26 -6.59
CA VAL A 52 -22.61 -3.70 -6.61
C VAL A 52 -23.53 -2.56 -7.03
N LEU A 53 -23.33 -1.35 -6.50
CA LEU A 53 -24.10 -0.17 -6.91
C LEU A 53 -23.91 0.16 -8.40
N ALA A 54 -22.68 0.07 -8.90
CA ALA A 54 -22.40 0.27 -10.33
C ALA A 54 -23.10 -0.81 -11.18
N SER A 55 -23.08 -2.08 -10.76
CA SER A 55 -23.76 -3.18 -11.44
C SER A 55 -25.29 -3.04 -11.42
N LEU A 56 -25.88 -2.61 -10.29
CA LEU A 56 -27.31 -2.33 -10.20
C LEU A 56 -27.71 -1.17 -11.12
N GLY A 57 -26.93 -0.09 -11.13
CA GLY A 57 -27.12 1.01 -12.07
C GLY A 57 -26.97 0.59 -13.52
N PHE A 58 -26.09 -0.38 -13.81
CA PHE A 58 -25.94 -0.91 -15.16
C PHE A 58 -27.21 -1.66 -15.59
N GLY A 59 -27.82 -2.42 -14.68
CA GLY A 59 -29.09 -3.11 -14.93
C GLY A 59 -30.27 -2.19 -15.27
N THR A 60 -30.25 -0.93 -14.84
CA THR A 60 -31.31 0.05 -15.16
C THR A 60 -31.12 0.75 -16.51
N THR A 61 -29.96 0.58 -17.17
CA THR A 61 -29.65 1.28 -18.44
C THR A 61 -30.62 0.91 -19.56
N HIS A 62 -31.14 -0.33 -19.58
CA HIS A 62 -32.15 -0.80 -20.53
C HIS A 62 -33.53 -0.15 -20.35
N LEU A 63 -33.77 0.54 -19.23
CA LEU A 63 -35.03 1.27 -18.97
C LEU A 63 -34.98 2.71 -19.50
N LEU A 64 -33.82 3.18 -19.95
CA LEU A 64 -33.61 4.52 -20.48
C LEU A 64 -33.62 4.50 -22.02
N PRO A 65 -33.89 5.64 -22.67
CA PRO A 65 -33.71 5.79 -24.11
C PRO A 65 -32.31 5.31 -24.57
N ASP A 66 -32.21 4.68 -25.74
CA ASP A 66 -31.00 3.98 -26.19
C ASP A 66 -29.72 4.81 -26.05
N ALA A 67 -29.76 6.07 -26.46
CA ALA A 67 -28.61 6.96 -26.38
C ALA A 67 -28.20 7.29 -24.93
N THR A 68 -29.16 7.60 -24.05
CA THR A 68 -28.86 7.94 -22.64
C THR A 68 -28.49 6.70 -21.83
N GLY A 69 -29.13 5.56 -22.10
CA GLY A 69 -28.77 4.26 -21.54
C GLY A 69 -27.33 3.87 -21.89
N ALA A 70 -26.91 4.04 -23.16
CA ALA A 70 -25.55 3.75 -23.60
C ALA A 70 -24.49 4.62 -22.91
N TRP A 71 -24.73 5.94 -22.81
CA TRP A 71 -23.80 6.85 -22.11
C TRP A 71 -23.68 6.52 -20.61
N LEU A 72 -24.81 6.22 -19.96
CA LEU A 72 -24.80 5.82 -18.55
C LEU A 72 -24.08 4.48 -18.36
N ALA A 73 -24.36 3.49 -19.21
CA ALA A 73 -23.71 2.18 -19.19
C ALA A 73 -22.18 2.33 -19.26
N ALA A 74 -21.69 3.12 -20.21
CA ALA A 74 -20.27 3.34 -20.37
C ALA A 74 -19.64 4.10 -19.19
N PHE A 75 -20.33 5.12 -18.65
CA PHE A 75 -19.86 5.80 -17.44
C PHE A 75 -19.76 4.85 -16.25
N LEU A 76 -20.74 3.95 -16.08
CA LEU A 76 -20.75 2.97 -15.00
C LEU A 76 -19.67 1.91 -15.17
N ILE A 77 -19.41 1.42 -16.40
CA ILE A 77 -18.30 0.51 -16.71
C ILE A 77 -16.96 1.18 -16.40
N ALA A 78 -16.76 2.42 -16.87
CA ALA A 78 -15.53 3.17 -16.61
C ALA A 78 -15.34 3.44 -15.11
N SER A 79 -16.42 3.75 -14.39
CA SER A 79 -16.42 3.94 -12.94
C SER A 79 -16.06 2.64 -12.21
N LEU A 80 -16.67 1.52 -12.59
CA LEU A 80 -16.39 0.20 -12.03
C LEU A 80 -14.91 -0.17 -12.24
N PHE A 81 -14.38 0.06 -13.45
CA PHE A 81 -12.96 -0.13 -13.74
C PHE A 81 -12.09 0.74 -12.81
N ALA A 82 -12.38 2.04 -12.70
CA ALA A 82 -11.63 2.95 -11.84
C ALA A 82 -11.71 2.58 -10.35
N ILE A 83 -12.85 2.07 -9.88
CA ILE A 83 -13.05 1.60 -8.51
C ILE A 83 -12.20 0.34 -8.25
N VAL A 84 -12.31 -0.68 -9.10
CA VAL A 84 -11.63 -1.96 -8.90
C VAL A 84 -10.11 -1.80 -9.02
N TRP A 85 -9.65 -1.07 -10.03
CA TRP A 85 -8.22 -0.99 -10.36
C TRP A 85 -7.52 0.25 -9.77
N GLY A 86 -8.24 1.35 -9.56
CA GLY A 86 -7.68 2.65 -9.18
C GLY A 86 -7.85 3.05 -7.71
N TYR A 87 -8.83 2.50 -6.99
CA TYR A 87 -9.19 2.95 -5.63
C TYR A 87 -7.99 3.05 -4.69
N PHE A 88 -7.21 1.97 -4.55
CA PHE A 88 -6.11 1.94 -3.59
C PHE A 88 -4.93 2.82 -4.02
N ALA A 89 -4.62 2.87 -5.32
CA ALA A 89 -3.57 3.75 -5.84
C ALA A 89 -3.92 5.23 -5.62
N LEU A 90 -5.17 5.60 -5.89
CA LEU A 90 -5.67 6.96 -5.73
C LEU A 90 -5.66 7.37 -4.26
N PHE A 91 -6.25 6.57 -3.37
CA PHE A 91 -6.34 6.91 -1.96
C PHE A 91 -5.00 6.81 -1.22
N GLU A 92 -4.12 5.85 -1.54
CA GLU A 92 -2.78 5.82 -0.94
C GLU A 92 -1.89 6.96 -1.48
N GLY A 93 -1.95 7.24 -2.79
CA GLY A 93 -1.13 8.27 -3.42
C GLY A 93 -1.55 9.70 -3.04
N LEU A 94 -2.85 10.01 -3.09
CA LEU A 94 -3.37 11.34 -2.77
C LEU A 94 -3.64 11.53 -1.27
N GLY A 95 -3.96 10.45 -0.56
CA GLY A 95 -4.30 10.46 0.87
C GLY A 95 -3.11 10.33 1.81
N GLY A 96 -1.87 10.48 1.31
CA GLY A 96 -0.66 10.41 2.14
C GLY A 96 -0.47 9.03 2.80
N GLY A 97 -0.74 7.96 2.06
CA GLY A 97 -0.58 6.58 2.53
C GLY A 97 -1.79 6.03 3.29
N ARG A 98 -2.96 6.68 3.20
CA ARG A 98 -4.17 6.28 3.93
C ARG A 98 -5.38 6.07 3.02
N THR A 99 -5.85 4.83 2.95
CA THR A 99 -7.17 4.48 2.43
C THR A 99 -8.26 4.72 3.47
N PRO A 100 -9.55 4.82 3.08
CA PRO A 100 -10.66 4.92 4.02
C PRO A 100 -10.62 3.90 5.17
N GLY A 101 -10.37 2.62 4.87
CA GLY A 101 -10.21 1.58 5.88
C GLY A 101 -9.01 1.80 6.81
N LYS A 102 -7.86 2.19 6.24
CA LYS A 102 -6.66 2.54 7.02
C LYS A 102 -6.87 3.77 7.91
N ARG A 103 -7.60 4.79 7.44
CA ARG A 103 -7.98 5.96 8.23
C ARG A 103 -8.83 5.57 9.43
N ARG A 104 -9.81 4.68 9.21
CA ARG A 104 -10.72 4.23 10.28
C ARG A 104 -9.99 3.51 11.40
N LEU A 105 -8.95 2.74 11.07
CA LEU A 105 -8.14 1.99 12.02
C LEU A 105 -6.90 2.75 12.53
N GLY A 106 -6.72 4.01 12.15
CA GLY A 106 -5.58 4.82 12.58
C GLY A 106 -4.25 4.21 12.16
N ILE A 107 -4.13 3.77 10.90
CA ILE A 107 -2.87 3.28 10.34
C ILE A 107 -2.54 4.01 9.03
N ARG A 108 -1.26 4.13 8.71
CA ARG A 108 -0.80 4.78 7.47
C ARG A 108 0.45 4.13 6.91
N VAL A 109 0.66 4.27 5.61
CA VAL A 109 1.89 3.85 4.94
C VAL A 109 2.89 5.01 4.91
N ILE A 110 4.13 4.74 5.31
CA ILE A 110 5.27 5.65 5.19
C ILE A 110 6.43 4.96 4.47
N MET A 111 7.41 5.75 4.01
CA MET A 111 8.68 5.21 3.53
C MET A 111 9.45 4.56 4.69
N ASP A 112 10.32 3.60 4.39
CA ASP A 112 11.21 2.97 5.39
C ASP A 112 12.11 3.98 6.11
N THR A 113 12.36 5.13 5.47
CA THR A 113 13.12 6.25 6.02
C THR A 113 12.29 7.16 6.94
N GLY A 114 11.02 6.84 7.23
CA GLY A 114 10.13 7.67 8.04
C GLY A 114 9.39 8.79 7.29
N HIS A 115 9.75 9.04 6.03
CA HIS A 115 9.13 10.08 5.20
C HIS A 115 7.73 9.71 4.70
N PRO A 116 6.89 10.70 4.32
CA PRO A 116 5.61 10.42 3.71
C PRO A 116 5.77 9.61 2.42
N ILE A 117 4.82 8.71 2.16
CA ILE A 117 4.83 7.93 0.92
C ILE A 117 4.77 8.83 -0.31
N THR A 118 5.54 8.49 -1.34
CA THR A 118 5.48 9.17 -2.64
C THR A 118 4.37 8.57 -3.50
N PHE A 119 3.84 9.33 -4.45
CA PHE A 119 2.86 8.80 -5.42
C PHE A 119 3.43 7.58 -6.17
N TYR A 120 4.73 7.61 -6.52
CA TYR A 120 5.41 6.50 -7.17
C TYR A 120 5.46 5.25 -6.29
N ALA A 121 5.82 5.39 -5.01
CA ALA A 121 5.82 4.28 -4.06
C ALA A 121 4.41 3.70 -3.88
N ALA A 122 3.38 4.57 -3.79
CA ALA A 122 1.98 4.14 -3.76
C ALA A 122 1.58 3.37 -5.03
N ALA A 123 1.99 3.83 -6.21
CA ALA A 123 1.71 3.16 -7.48
C ALA A 123 2.37 1.77 -7.54
N ILE A 124 3.66 1.65 -7.20
CA ILE A 124 4.39 0.36 -7.16
C ILE A 124 3.66 -0.65 -6.28
N ARG A 125 3.30 -0.24 -5.07
CA ARG A 125 2.58 -1.09 -4.10
C ARG A 125 1.27 -1.61 -4.68
N ASN A 126 0.55 -0.75 -5.41
CA ASN A 126 -0.74 -1.11 -5.98
C ASN A 126 -0.62 -1.96 -7.24
N VAL A 127 0.35 -1.70 -8.10
CA VAL A 127 0.63 -2.58 -9.25
C VAL A 127 0.98 -3.99 -8.78
N ILE A 128 1.82 -4.13 -7.75
CA ILE A 128 2.14 -5.46 -7.20
C ILE A 128 0.92 -6.10 -6.56
N ARG A 129 0.04 -5.31 -5.93
CA ARG A 129 -1.21 -5.83 -5.38
C ARG A 129 -2.13 -6.43 -6.46
N LEU A 130 -2.15 -5.90 -7.69
CA LEU A 130 -2.95 -6.49 -8.78
C LEU A 130 -2.55 -7.95 -9.04
N VAL A 131 -1.28 -8.28 -8.78
CA VAL A 131 -0.67 -9.59 -9.01
C VAL A 131 -1.01 -10.54 -7.87
N ASP A 132 -1.02 -9.99 -6.65
CA ASP A 132 -1.41 -10.70 -5.43
C ASP A 132 -2.90 -11.08 -5.42
N ILE A 133 -3.76 -10.45 -6.23
CA ILE A 133 -5.22 -10.69 -6.29
C ILE A 133 -5.64 -11.62 -7.44
N GLN A 134 -4.72 -12.01 -8.33
CA GLN A 134 -5.02 -12.85 -9.50
C GLN A 134 -5.57 -14.24 -9.09
N PRO A 135 -6.72 -14.67 -9.66
CA PRO A 135 -7.36 -15.95 -9.34
C PRO A 135 -6.58 -17.23 -9.72
N ALA A 136 -5.43 -17.12 -10.41
CA ALA A 136 -4.66 -18.27 -10.88
C ALA A 136 -3.25 -18.28 -10.27
N GLY A 137 -2.99 -19.16 -9.29
CA GLY A 137 -1.64 -19.56 -8.81
C GLY A 137 -0.75 -18.50 -8.12
N SER A 138 -0.83 -17.21 -8.49
CA SER A 138 0.06 -16.15 -8.00
C SER A 138 -0.38 -15.51 -6.69
N SER A 139 -1.67 -15.63 -6.33
CA SER A 139 -2.17 -15.24 -5.01
C SER A 139 -1.41 -15.91 -3.86
N LEU A 140 -0.87 -17.12 -4.09
CA LEU A 140 -0.06 -17.83 -3.10
C LEU A 140 1.30 -17.16 -2.88
N LEU A 141 1.97 -16.61 -3.90
CA LEU A 141 3.30 -16.01 -3.74
C LEU A 141 3.27 -14.72 -2.90
N GLY A 142 2.30 -13.84 -3.18
CA GLY A 142 2.14 -12.55 -2.49
C GLY A 142 1.74 -12.68 -1.02
N MET A 143 0.79 -13.56 -0.71
CA MET A 143 0.36 -13.83 0.67
C MET A 143 1.43 -14.59 1.46
N SER A 144 2.12 -15.57 0.85
CA SER A 144 3.14 -16.40 1.53
C SER A 144 4.37 -15.59 1.97
N LEU A 145 4.78 -14.58 1.21
CA LEU A 145 5.93 -13.72 1.57
C LEU A 145 5.65 -12.77 2.73
N VAL A 146 4.38 -12.43 3.00
CA VAL A 146 3.98 -11.63 4.17
C VAL A 146 4.22 -12.40 5.47
N PHE A 147 3.96 -13.71 5.46
CA PHE A 147 4.13 -14.57 6.63
C PHE A 147 5.60 -14.81 6.98
N LEU A 148 6.51 -14.71 6.01
CA LEU A 148 7.93 -15.00 6.20
C LEU A 148 8.77 -13.76 6.56
N HIS A 149 8.29 -12.54 6.28
CA HIS A 149 9.12 -11.34 6.51
C HIS A 149 9.05 -10.84 7.97
N PRO A 150 10.19 -10.63 8.65
CA PRO A 150 10.24 -10.21 10.06
C PRO A 150 9.64 -8.82 10.35
N GLN A 151 9.38 -8.00 9.34
CA GLN A 151 8.70 -6.70 9.47
C GLN A 151 7.24 -6.72 8.94
N ASN A 152 6.67 -7.90 8.70
CA ASN A 152 5.34 -8.09 8.10
C ASN A 152 5.15 -7.40 6.74
N LYS A 153 6.22 -7.14 5.98
CA LYS A 153 6.14 -6.43 4.70
C LYS A 153 5.58 -7.34 3.60
N ARG A 154 4.65 -6.82 2.80
CA ARG A 154 4.18 -7.42 1.53
C ARG A 154 5.25 -7.27 0.46
N LEU A 155 5.15 -8.05 -0.62
CA LEU A 155 5.99 -7.89 -1.82
C LEU A 155 5.96 -6.44 -2.33
N GLY A 156 4.77 -5.82 -2.35
CA GLY A 156 4.60 -4.41 -2.69
C GLY A 156 5.22 -3.43 -1.70
N ASP A 157 5.26 -3.78 -0.41
CA ASP A 157 5.91 -2.95 0.63
C ASP A 157 7.44 -2.98 0.46
N LEU A 158 8.00 -4.16 0.15
CA LEU A 158 9.43 -4.39 -0.09
C LEU A 158 9.91 -3.68 -1.36
N ALA A 159 9.19 -3.87 -2.47
CA ALA A 159 9.54 -3.26 -3.75
C ALA A 159 9.47 -1.73 -3.72
N ALA A 160 8.55 -1.16 -2.93
CA ALA A 160 8.41 0.29 -2.78
C ALA A 160 9.25 0.89 -1.64
N GLY A 161 9.93 0.08 -0.81
CA GLY A 161 10.69 0.55 0.35
C GLY A 161 9.80 1.26 1.38
N THR A 162 8.68 0.62 1.74
CA THR A 162 7.62 1.23 2.56
C THR A 162 7.19 0.33 3.71
N VAL A 163 6.62 0.94 4.73
CA VAL A 163 6.14 0.26 5.93
C VAL A 163 4.83 0.86 6.42
N VAL A 164 4.00 0.03 7.07
CA VAL A 164 2.72 0.43 7.64
C VAL A 164 2.88 0.67 9.13
N VAL A 165 2.62 1.89 9.56
CA VAL A 165 2.76 2.31 10.96
C VAL A 165 1.41 2.67 11.54
N ARG A 166 1.29 2.50 12.86
CA ARG A 166 0.15 3.00 13.61
C ARG A 166 0.24 4.51 13.73
N ASP A 167 -0.88 5.14 13.49
CA ASP A 167 -1.11 6.55 13.50
C ASP A 167 -2.25 6.78 14.49
N ALA A 168 -1.96 6.58 15.78
CA ALA A 168 -2.90 6.85 16.84
C ALA A 168 -2.83 8.35 17.16
N ASP A 169 -3.90 9.08 16.85
CA ASP A 169 -4.14 10.42 17.37
C ASP A 169 -4.44 10.32 18.86
N GLY A 170 -3.40 10.08 19.67
CA GLY A 170 -3.49 10.25 21.11
C GLY A 170 -3.57 11.74 21.42
N GLU A 171 -4.79 12.27 21.51
CA GLU A 171 -5.05 13.57 22.12
C GLU A 171 -4.51 13.55 23.56
N ILE A 172 -3.80 14.61 23.94
CA ILE A 172 -3.29 14.83 25.32
C ILE A 172 -4.46 15.12 26.30
N ALA A 173 -5.72 14.96 25.87
CA ALA A 173 -6.92 15.41 26.56
C ALA A 173 -7.10 14.82 27.97
N GLY A 174 -6.39 13.73 28.33
CA GLY A 174 -6.51 13.10 29.65
C GLY A 174 -5.29 13.23 30.59
N VAL A 175 -4.15 13.78 30.17
CA VAL A 175 -2.90 13.72 30.98
C VAL A 175 -2.75 14.93 31.92
N GLY A 176 -3.79 15.73 32.11
CA GLY A 176 -3.77 16.86 33.05
C GLY A 176 -5.13 17.23 33.64
N GLN A 177 -6.16 16.44 33.39
CA GLN A 177 -7.52 16.69 33.84
C GLN A 177 -8.18 15.35 34.17
N GLU A 178 -7.69 14.69 35.22
CA GLU A 178 -8.55 13.76 35.96
C GLU A 178 -9.44 14.64 36.83
N ASP A 179 -10.67 14.88 36.35
CA ASP A 179 -11.73 15.48 37.15
C ASP A 179 -11.93 14.61 38.40
N ASN A 180 -11.73 15.25 39.54
CA ASN A 180 -11.86 14.68 40.88
C ASN A 180 -13.34 14.54 41.25
N THR A 181 -14.13 13.82 40.45
CA THR A 181 -15.58 13.62 40.60
C THR A 181 -15.96 12.15 40.82
N GLY A 182 -15.03 11.31 41.27
CA GLY A 182 -15.40 10.07 41.96
C GLY A 182 -15.86 10.38 43.39
N PRO A 183 -16.88 9.71 43.93
CA PRO A 183 -17.24 9.88 45.33
C PRO A 183 -16.01 9.55 46.18
N VAL A 184 -15.55 10.51 46.99
CA VAL A 184 -14.52 10.28 47.99
C VAL A 184 -15.10 9.30 49.00
N LEU A 185 -14.88 8.00 48.76
CA LEU A 185 -15.02 7.00 49.80
C LEU A 185 -13.94 7.38 50.83
N ASP A 186 -14.37 7.87 51.99
CA ASP A 186 -13.48 8.14 53.11
C ASP A 186 -12.95 6.80 53.65
N VAL A 187 -11.84 6.34 53.07
CA VAL A 187 -11.21 5.06 53.41
C VAL A 187 -10.34 5.17 54.67
N GLY A 188 -10.35 6.32 55.35
CA GLY A 188 -9.52 6.63 56.50
C GLY A 188 -8.08 7.04 56.14
N GLN A 189 -7.32 7.50 57.13
CA GLN A 189 -5.92 7.90 56.95
C GLN A 189 -4.98 6.69 56.75
N PRO A 190 -3.86 6.85 56.01
CA PRO A 190 -2.81 5.83 55.90
C PRO A 190 -2.37 5.32 57.28
N VAL A 191 -2.35 3.99 57.47
CA VAL A 191 -2.06 3.37 58.77
C VAL A 191 -0.61 2.86 58.84
N LEU A 192 0.04 2.67 57.69
CA LEU A 192 1.46 2.34 57.60
C LEU A 192 2.28 3.61 57.38
N THR A 193 3.47 3.69 57.98
CA THR A 193 4.44 4.73 57.62
C THR A 193 5.00 4.51 56.21
N ASP A 194 5.58 5.54 55.60
CA ASP A 194 6.15 5.43 54.23
C ASP A 194 7.27 4.38 54.10
N ASP A 195 8.03 4.17 55.18
CA ASP A 195 9.08 3.15 55.20
C ASP A 195 8.50 1.75 55.33
N GLU A 196 7.46 1.59 56.16
CA GLU A 196 6.75 0.32 56.31
C GLU A 196 5.97 -0.06 55.05
N PHE A 197 5.37 0.93 54.37
CA PHE A 197 4.67 0.72 53.12
C PHE A 197 5.63 0.33 51.99
N ARG A 198 6.79 0.99 51.90
CA ARG A 198 7.85 0.60 50.96
C ARG A 198 8.41 -0.78 51.24
N LEU A 199 8.57 -1.16 52.51
CA LEU A 199 9.01 -2.51 52.88
C LEU A 199 8.00 -3.57 52.41
N LEU A 200 6.70 -3.28 52.58
CA LEU A 200 5.62 -4.15 52.10
C LEU A 200 5.61 -4.24 50.57
N GLU A 201 5.74 -3.11 49.87
CA GLU A 201 5.79 -3.02 48.40
C GLU A 201 7.00 -3.80 47.84
N GLN A 202 8.19 -3.62 48.41
CA GLN A 202 9.39 -4.37 48.02
C GLN A 202 9.28 -5.88 48.23
N PHE A 203 8.59 -6.30 49.29
CA PHE A 203 8.33 -7.71 49.52
C PHE A 203 7.36 -8.28 48.49
N LEU A 204 6.24 -7.58 48.22
CA LEU A 204 5.23 -8.01 47.25
C LEU A 204 5.78 -8.01 45.82
N ASP A 205 6.56 -7.00 45.43
CA ASP A 205 7.21 -6.95 44.10
C ASP A 205 8.19 -8.11 43.87
N ARG A 206 8.76 -8.67 44.95
CA ARG A 206 9.73 -9.77 44.88
C ARG A 206 9.13 -11.12 45.22
N ILE A 207 7.83 -11.21 45.55
CA ILE A 207 7.21 -12.40 46.13
C ILE A 207 7.35 -13.63 45.21
N ASP A 208 7.20 -13.45 43.90
CA ASP A 208 7.31 -14.51 42.89
C ASP A 208 8.76 -14.90 42.57
N SER A 209 9.72 -14.05 42.94
CA SER A 209 11.16 -14.26 42.73
C SER A 209 11.85 -14.95 43.92
N LEU A 210 11.18 -15.05 45.07
CA LEU A 210 11.74 -15.61 46.29
C LEU A 210 11.54 -17.14 46.35
N PRO A 211 12.55 -17.91 46.79
CA PRO A 211 12.37 -19.33 47.08
C PRO A 211 11.25 -19.55 48.09
N ALA A 212 10.43 -20.61 47.92
CA ALA A 212 9.20 -20.82 48.71
C ALA A 212 9.43 -20.80 50.23
N SER A 213 10.56 -21.32 50.71
CA SER A 213 10.94 -21.29 52.14
C SER A 213 11.29 -19.88 52.64
N VAL A 214 11.89 -19.05 51.80
CA VAL A 214 12.24 -17.66 52.10
C VAL A 214 10.99 -16.77 52.07
N ARG A 215 10.14 -16.98 51.06
CA ARG A 215 8.84 -16.32 50.92
C ARG A 215 7.97 -16.53 52.15
N LEU A 216 7.80 -17.78 52.58
CA LEU A 216 6.99 -18.12 53.75
C LEU A 216 7.54 -17.46 55.03
N ARG A 217 8.86 -17.45 55.23
CA ARG A 217 9.49 -16.79 56.40
C ARG A 217 9.21 -15.29 56.42
N PHE A 218 9.43 -14.59 55.31
CA PHE A 218 9.19 -13.15 55.24
C PHE A 218 7.70 -12.79 55.30
N ALA A 219 6.83 -13.60 54.68
CA ALA A 219 5.38 -13.43 54.78
C ALA A 219 4.92 -13.53 56.24
N VAL A 220 5.37 -14.53 56.98
CA VAL A 220 5.03 -14.70 58.41
C VAL A 220 5.59 -13.55 59.25
N GLU A 221 6.83 -13.11 58.99
CA GLU A 221 7.46 -12.03 59.75
C GLU A 221 6.78 -10.67 59.52
N LEU A 222 6.48 -10.33 58.27
CA LEU A 222 5.76 -9.09 57.92
C LEU A 222 4.30 -9.15 58.39
N HIS A 223 3.65 -10.32 58.28
CA HIS A 223 2.30 -10.51 58.80
C HIS A 223 2.27 -10.31 60.32
N ARG A 224 3.25 -10.85 61.05
CA ARG A 224 3.39 -10.62 62.51
C ARG A 224 3.62 -9.15 62.83
N ARG A 225 4.51 -8.48 62.06
CA ARG A 225 4.84 -7.06 62.25
C ARG A 225 3.63 -6.14 62.00
N PHE A 226 2.79 -6.46 61.03
CA PHE A 226 1.61 -5.68 60.67
C PHE A 226 0.31 -6.23 61.26
N ARG A 227 0.35 -7.24 62.13
CA ARG A 227 -0.83 -7.97 62.66
C ARG A 227 -1.95 -7.06 63.16
N LYS A 228 -1.62 -5.97 63.86
CA LYS A 228 -2.61 -5.01 64.41
C LYS A 228 -3.24 -4.08 63.37
N ARG A 229 -2.71 -4.07 62.14
CA ARG A 229 -3.08 -3.16 61.04
C ARG A 229 -3.67 -3.91 59.84
N ILE A 230 -3.56 -5.24 59.83
CA ILE A 230 -4.17 -6.13 58.84
C ILE A 230 -5.67 -6.24 59.16
N PRO A 231 -6.57 -6.07 58.16
CA PRO A 231 -8.00 -6.34 58.35
C PRO A 231 -8.21 -7.79 58.80
N GLU A 232 -8.97 -8.03 59.87
CA GLU A 232 -9.22 -9.38 60.39
C GLU A 232 -9.99 -10.21 59.35
N ALA A 233 -9.26 -10.99 58.56
CA ALA A 233 -9.78 -11.99 57.66
C ALA A 233 -8.93 -13.25 57.80
N ASP A 234 -9.57 -14.38 58.06
CA ASP A 234 -8.96 -15.70 58.27
C ASP A 234 -8.35 -16.22 56.96
N THR A 235 -7.21 -15.66 56.58
CA THR A 235 -6.56 -15.80 55.27
C THR A 235 -5.08 -16.08 55.45
N ARG A 236 -4.44 -16.70 54.44
CA ARG A 236 -3.01 -16.99 54.47
C ARG A 236 -2.21 -15.69 54.62
N ALA A 237 -1.07 -15.76 55.30
CA ALA A 237 -0.25 -14.59 55.62
C ALA A 237 0.08 -13.70 54.39
N GLU A 238 0.31 -14.31 53.23
CA GLU A 238 0.56 -13.61 51.96
C GLU A 238 -0.68 -12.84 51.49
N ASP A 239 -1.86 -13.46 51.50
CA ASP A 239 -3.13 -12.87 51.06
C ASP A 239 -3.54 -11.69 51.96
N SER A 240 -3.29 -11.79 53.27
CA SER A 240 -3.57 -10.71 54.20
C SER A 240 -2.64 -9.50 53.99
N LEU A 241 -1.40 -9.73 53.56
CA LEU A 241 -0.43 -8.66 53.23
C LEU A 241 -0.77 -7.98 51.91
N ILE A 242 -1.24 -8.72 50.90
CA ILE A 242 -1.76 -8.16 49.64
C ILE A 242 -2.99 -7.30 49.93
N SER A 243 -3.91 -7.79 50.76
CA SER A 243 -5.12 -7.05 51.15
C SER A 243 -4.78 -5.75 51.88
N LEU A 244 -3.80 -5.80 52.81
CA LEU A 244 -3.30 -4.61 53.49
C LEU A 244 -2.66 -3.60 52.51
N HIS A 245 -1.85 -4.08 51.56
CA HIS A 245 -1.23 -3.22 50.54
C HIS A 245 -2.26 -2.51 49.66
N ASN A 246 -3.30 -3.22 49.23
CA ASN A 246 -4.38 -2.64 48.43
C ASN A 246 -5.19 -1.60 49.20
N LEU A 247 -5.51 -1.88 50.46
CA LEU A 247 -6.23 -0.94 51.33
C LEU A 247 -5.41 0.32 51.59
N GLU A 248 -4.11 0.17 51.88
CA GLU A 248 -3.20 1.28 52.14
C GLU A 248 -2.93 2.10 50.87
N ASN A 249 -2.84 1.48 49.69
CA ASN A 249 -2.80 2.17 48.40
C ASN A 249 -4.06 3.01 48.17
N THR A 250 -5.22 2.50 48.55
CA THR A 250 -6.49 3.21 48.39
C THR A 250 -6.55 4.43 49.32
N ARG A 251 -6.14 4.29 50.60
CA ARG A 251 -6.03 5.38 51.58
C ARG A 251 -5.04 6.47 51.17
N ARG A 252 -3.90 6.06 50.61
CA ARG A 252 -2.84 6.97 50.14
C ARG A 252 -3.21 7.70 48.85
N ARG A 253 -4.09 7.12 48.02
CA ARG A 253 -4.67 7.79 46.85
C ARG A 253 -5.73 8.84 47.23
N SER A 254 -6.48 8.60 48.32
CA SER A 254 -7.55 9.51 48.77
C SER A 254 -7.10 10.68 49.64
N HIS A 255 -5.89 10.66 50.22
CA HIS A 255 -5.35 11.77 51.04
C HIS A 255 -4.00 12.31 50.53
N PRO A 256 -3.99 13.27 49.58
CA PRO A 256 -2.75 13.83 49.00
C PRO A 256 -2.11 14.97 49.84
N ALA A 257 -2.80 15.49 50.87
CA ALA A 257 -2.53 16.81 51.43
C ALA A 257 -1.56 16.86 52.64
N THR A 258 -1.19 15.75 53.25
CA THR A 258 -0.23 15.72 54.37
C THR A 258 1.17 15.32 53.89
N ARG A 259 1.70 16.06 52.90
CA ARG A 259 3.10 15.95 52.49
C ARG A 259 3.84 17.22 52.87
N ASN A 260 4.49 17.17 54.04
CA ASN A 260 5.35 18.22 54.56
C ASN A 260 6.43 18.66 53.55
N ALA A 261 6.75 19.96 53.60
CA ALA A 261 7.49 20.76 52.65
C ALA A 261 9.02 20.48 52.57
N SER A 262 9.45 19.23 52.43
CA SER A 262 10.89 18.90 52.44
C SER A 262 11.37 17.84 51.44
N GLN A 263 10.56 17.46 50.44
CA GLN A 263 10.97 16.51 49.39
C GLN A 263 10.64 17.01 47.98
N GLU A 264 11.27 18.10 47.58
CA GLU A 264 11.16 18.69 46.24
C GLU A 264 11.95 17.92 45.15
N THR A 265 12.45 16.72 45.45
CA THR A 265 13.32 15.96 44.54
C THR A 265 12.87 14.51 44.36
N ARG A 266 11.78 14.26 43.62
CA ARG A 266 11.51 12.95 43.02
C ARG A 266 10.90 13.07 41.60
N PRO A 267 11.28 12.17 40.67
CA PRO A 267 11.17 12.33 39.21
C PRO A 267 9.77 12.60 38.64
N THR A 268 8.71 12.20 39.33
CA THR A 268 7.32 12.40 38.88
C THR A 268 6.86 13.87 38.92
N GLY A 269 7.38 14.69 39.84
CA GLY A 269 7.08 16.13 39.88
C GLY A 269 7.78 16.92 38.77
N LEU A 270 9.04 16.57 38.49
CA LEU A 270 9.84 17.17 37.42
C LEU A 270 9.28 16.83 36.04
N ALA A 271 8.86 15.58 35.83
CA ALA A 271 8.17 15.14 34.61
C ALA A 271 6.86 15.92 34.39
N ARG A 272 6.00 16.05 35.41
CA ARG A 272 4.72 16.80 35.31
C ARG A 272 4.95 18.29 35.03
N ARG A 273 5.91 18.92 35.72
CA ARG A 273 6.26 20.33 35.51
C ARG A 273 6.85 20.57 34.11
N PHE A 274 7.71 19.67 33.64
CA PHE A 274 8.25 19.70 32.28
C PHE A 274 7.13 19.65 31.23
N VAL A 275 6.18 18.72 31.37
CA VAL A 275 5.02 18.61 30.46
C VAL A 275 4.18 19.88 30.48
N ALA A 276 3.82 20.38 31.66
CA ALA A 276 2.99 21.57 31.79
C ALA A 276 3.63 22.81 31.15
N LEU A 277 4.94 23.00 31.31
CA LEU A 277 5.66 24.15 30.77
C LEU A 277 5.87 24.09 29.25
N ARG A 278 6.07 22.89 28.69
CA ARG A 278 6.49 22.72 27.29
C ARG A 278 5.36 22.38 26.33
N ARG A 279 4.18 21.98 26.84
CA ARG A 279 2.99 21.63 26.04
C ARG A 279 2.62 22.69 25.00
N GLY A 280 2.70 23.98 25.36
CA GLY A 280 2.40 25.08 24.43
C GLY A 280 3.33 25.11 23.21
N THR A 281 4.63 24.87 23.42
CA THR A 281 5.63 24.80 22.34
C THR A 281 5.37 23.63 21.41
N TRP A 282 4.98 22.47 21.97
CA TRP A 282 4.68 21.26 21.20
C TRP A 282 3.46 21.46 20.31
N GLU A 283 2.39 22.03 20.86
CA GLU A 283 1.14 22.29 20.11
C GLU A 283 1.32 23.38 19.05
N SER A 284 2.16 24.38 19.32
CA SER A 284 2.56 25.39 18.33
C SER A 284 3.32 24.76 17.15
N LEU A 285 4.28 23.87 17.41
CA LEU A 285 4.98 23.15 16.34
C LEU A 285 4.04 22.22 15.58
N ARG A 286 3.12 21.54 16.28
CA ARG A 286 2.11 20.66 15.67
C ARG A 286 1.20 21.42 14.70
N SER A 287 0.63 22.54 15.15
CA SER A 287 -0.28 23.37 14.34
C SER A 287 0.43 24.01 13.14
N ARG A 288 1.61 24.62 13.35
CA ARG A 288 2.43 25.18 12.26
C ARG A 288 2.89 24.10 11.29
N GLY A 289 3.37 22.97 11.80
CA GLY A 289 3.80 21.84 11.00
C GLY A 289 2.65 21.28 10.15
N ALA A 290 1.45 21.13 10.72
CA ALA A 290 0.27 20.65 9.98
C ALA A 290 -0.17 21.63 8.89
N TYR A 291 -0.08 22.94 9.14
CA TYR A 291 -0.33 23.97 8.15
C TYR A 291 0.70 23.91 7.00
N LEU A 292 1.99 23.92 7.35
CA LEU A 292 3.09 23.85 6.37
C LEU A 292 3.14 22.54 5.61
N GLN A 293 2.65 21.45 6.21
CA GLN A 293 2.46 20.19 5.52
C GLN A 293 1.41 20.31 4.38
N LYS A 294 0.45 21.23 4.46
CA LYS A 294 -0.52 21.46 3.37
C LYS A 294 -0.03 22.51 2.37
N THR A 295 0.59 23.58 2.86
CA THR A 295 0.94 24.76 2.04
C THR A 295 2.36 24.74 1.48
N GLY A 296 3.27 23.96 2.07
CA GLY A 296 4.68 23.90 1.70
C GLY A 296 5.51 25.04 2.30
N LEU A 297 6.83 24.84 2.37
CA LEU A 297 7.79 25.83 2.88
C LEU A 297 8.02 27.01 1.93
N THR A 298 7.63 26.90 0.66
CA THR A 298 7.92 27.91 -0.39
C THR A 298 7.19 29.24 -0.19
N ARG A 299 6.15 29.26 0.65
CA ARG A 299 5.42 30.48 1.01
C ARG A 299 6.02 31.21 2.21
N LEU A 300 6.97 30.58 2.91
CA LEU A 300 7.64 31.19 4.05
C LEU A 300 8.83 32.02 3.60
N THR A 301 9.04 33.14 4.29
CA THR A 301 10.28 33.89 4.24
C THR A 301 11.44 33.10 4.86
N GLY A 302 12.68 33.43 4.50
CA GLY A 302 13.85 32.76 5.06
C GLY A 302 13.94 32.87 6.60
N ALA A 303 13.42 33.95 7.19
CA ALA A 303 13.35 34.12 8.63
C ALA A 303 12.34 33.14 9.28
N GLU A 304 11.17 32.95 8.66
CA GLU A 304 10.15 32.02 9.14
C GLU A 304 10.58 30.56 9.04
N VAL A 305 11.30 30.19 7.98
CA VAL A 305 11.90 28.85 7.84
C VAL A 305 12.91 28.59 8.96
N ARG A 306 13.81 29.55 9.23
CA ARG A 306 14.78 29.44 10.35
C ARG A 306 14.09 29.34 11.71
N SER A 307 13.04 30.14 11.93
CA SER A 307 12.21 30.08 13.15
C SER A 307 11.56 28.71 13.33
N PHE A 308 10.99 28.14 12.26
CA PHE A 308 10.39 26.81 12.30
C PHE A 308 11.44 25.72 12.57
N ALA A 309 12.61 25.79 11.92
CA ALA A 309 13.71 24.86 12.16
C ALA A 309 14.24 24.90 13.60
N ALA A 310 14.33 26.10 14.19
CA ALA A 310 14.71 26.27 15.59
C ALA A 310 13.69 25.63 16.54
N GLN A 311 12.39 25.89 16.32
CA GLN A 311 11.31 25.28 17.11
C GLN A 311 11.30 23.75 16.96
N TYR A 312 11.56 23.22 15.77
CA TYR A 312 11.71 21.78 15.54
C TYR A 312 12.84 21.16 16.38
N ARG A 313 14.06 21.74 16.32
CA ARG A 313 15.21 21.25 17.11
C ARG A 313 14.94 21.31 18.60
N GLU A 314 14.27 22.36 19.04
CA GLU A 314 13.88 22.52 20.44
C GLU A 314 12.94 21.39 20.90
N VAL A 315 11.93 21.03 20.10
CA VAL A 315 11.00 19.94 20.45
C VAL A 315 11.66 18.56 20.29
N ALA A 316 12.62 18.40 19.36
CA ALA A 316 13.43 17.19 19.26
C ALA A 316 14.27 16.97 20.54
N ALA A 317 14.87 18.04 21.08
CA ALA A 317 15.57 18.00 22.36
C ALA A 317 14.60 17.71 23.53
N ASP A 318 13.36 18.20 23.48
CA ASP A 318 12.32 17.87 24.47
C ASP A 318 11.98 16.37 24.47
N LEU A 319 11.92 15.74 23.30
CA LEU A 319 11.69 14.30 23.20
C LEU A 319 12.83 13.50 23.84
N ALA A 320 14.09 13.88 23.58
CA ALA A 320 15.24 13.26 24.22
C ALA A 320 15.17 13.40 25.75
N ARG A 321 14.85 14.61 26.26
CA ARG A 321 14.68 14.86 27.70
C ARG A 321 13.50 14.08 28.30
N ALA A 322 12.37 13.99 27.60
CA ALA A 322 11.19 13.27 28.07
C ALA A 322 11.48 11.79 28.31
N ARG A 323 12.30 11.17 27.43
CA ARG A 323 12.78 9.79 27.62
C ARG A 323 13.70 9.64 28.82
N THR A 324 14.61 10.60 29.04
CA THR A 324 15.53 10.59 30.19
C THR A 324 14.80 10.79 31.52
N TYR A 325 13.78 11.65 31.56
CA TYR A 325 13.02 11.96 32.77
C TYR A 325 11.96 10.90 33.13
N GLY A 326 11.76 9.89 32.29
CA GLY A 326 10.74 8.86 32.51
C GLY A 326 9.32 9.43 32.48
N VAL A 327 9.06 10.39 31.59
CA VAL A 327 7.71 10.96 31.40
C VAL A 327 6.78 9.87 30.87
N ASP A 328 5.49 9.97 31.20
CA ASP A 328 4.45 9.04 30.74
C ASP A 328 4.58 8.69 29.24
N THR A 329 4.46 7.41 28.92
CA THR A 329 4.63 6.87 27.56
C THR A 329 3.78 7.59 26.52
N ARG A 330 2.56 8.02 26.87
CA ARG A 330 1.66 8.74 25.94
C ARG A 330 2.23 10.09 25.53
N VAL A 331 2.97 10.76 26.43
CA VAL A 331 3.62 12.04 26.14
C VAL A 331 4.82 11.84 25.23
N VAL A 332 5.62 10.80 25.48
CA VAL A 332 6.76 10.45 24.61
C VAL A 332 6.27 10.13 23.20
N GLU A 333 5.23 9.30 23.07
CA GLU A 333 4.60 8.97 21.78
C GLU A 333 4.02 10.21 21.09
N HIS A 334 3.44 11.15 21.85
CA HIS A 334 2.97 12.42 21.29
C HIS A 334 4.13 13.26 20.76
N LEU A 335 5.22 13.40 21.52
CA LEU A 335 6.41 14.13 21.12
C LEU A 335 7.07 13.51 19.88
N GLU A 336 7.17 12.18 19.80
CA GLU A 336 7.62 11.47 18.59
C GLU A 336 6.80 11.86 17.37
N ARG A 337 5.47 11.95 17.50
CA ARG A 337 4.59 12.38 16.40
C ARG A 337 4.86 13.83 15.99
N VAL A 338 4.99 14.74 16.96
CA VAL A 338 5.25 16.17 16.69
C VAL A 338 6.61 16.38 16.03
N VAL A 339 7.65 15.69 16.53
CA VAL A 339 9.00 15.72 15.93
C VAL A 339 8.98 15.11 14.54
N ALA A 340 8.31 13.96 14.34
CA ALA A 340 8.18 13.35 13.02
C ALA A 340 7.45 14.27 12.01
N LEU A 341 6.43 15.00 12.46
CA LEU A 341 5.74 16.01 11.64
C LEU A 341 6.70 17.12 11.22
N GLY A 342 7.43 17.72 12.17
CA GLY A 342 8.40 18.79 11.89
C GLY A 342 9.55 18.32 11.00
N HIS A 343 10.07 17.13 11.26
CA HIS A 343 11.10 16.47 10.44
C HIS A 343 10.62 16.29 9.00
N ASN A 344 9.39 15.83 8.80
CA ASN A 344 8.83 15.64 7.46
C ASN A 344 8.56 16.96 6.72
N VAL A 345 8.38 18.07 7.43
CA VAL A 345 8.28 19.40 6.80
C VAL A 345 9.64 19.90 6.36
N LEU A 346 10.68 19.76 7.19
CA LEU A 346 12.04 20.28 6.94
C LEU A 346 12.86 19.41 6.00
N TYR A 347 12.84 18.10 6.21
CA TYR A 347 13.71 17.12 5.55
C TYR A 347 12.94 16.15 4.66
N GLY A 348 11.60 16.13 4.74
CA GLY A 348 10.80 15.30 3.85
C GLY A 348 11.02 15.71 2.39
N MET A 349 11.17 14.74 1.50
CA MET A 349 11.23 14.95 0.05
C MET A 349 9.91 15.55 -0.47
N ARG A 350 9.72 16.85 -0.32
CA ARG A 350 8.65 17.60 -0.97
C ARG A 350 9.26 18.64 -1.87
N GLY A 351 9.61 18.15 -3.05
CA GLY A 351 10.12 18.93 -4.17
C GLY A 351 10.02 18.19 -5.50
N ALA A 352 9.23 17.12 -5.61
CA ALA A 352 8.87 16.64 -6.94
C ALA A 352 8.00 17.74 -7.57
N PRO A 353 8.44 18.39 -8.66
CA PRO A 353 7.61 19.39 -9.34
C PRO A 353 6.26 18.74 -9.65
N LYS A 354 5.16 19.50 -9.54
CA LYS A 354 3.83 19.02 -9.97
C LYS A 354 3.96 18.57 -11.42
N VAL A 355 4.13 17.26 -11.63
CA VAL A 355 4.21 16.70 -12.97
C VAL A 355 2.82 16.85 -13.54
N SER A 356 2.66 17.74 -14.50
CA SER A 356 1.40 17.90 -15.20
C SER A 356 1.00 16.55 -15.79
N ALA A 357 -0.25 16.12 -15.61
CA ALA A 357 -0.76 14.90 -16.23
C ALA A 357 -0.51 14.92 -17.75
N ARG A 358 -0.56 16.12 -18.36
CA ARG A 358 -0.22 16.35 -19.76
C ARG A 358 1.23 16.02 -20.09
N SER A 359 2.19 16.43 -19.26
CA SER A 359 3.61 16.11 -19.51
C SER A 359 3.94 14.65 -19.25
N LEU A 360 3.18 14.00 -18.36
CA LEU A 360 3.30 12.55 -18.14
C LEU A 360 2.87 11.78 -19.40
N VAL A 361 1.68 12.08 -19.91
CA VAL A 361 1.06 11.40 -21.06
C VAL A 361 1.77 11.70 -22.36
N LEU A 362 2.08 12.98 -22.63
CA LEU A 362 2.62 13.39 -23.93
C LEU A 362 4.15 13.24 -24.03
N ASN A 363 4.88 13.24 -22.91
CA ASN A 363 6.34 13.21 -22.95
C ASN A 363 6.92 12.00 -22.22
N ARG A 364 6.62 11.84 -20.92
CA ARG A 364 7.35 10.86 -20.07
C ARG A 364 7.01 9.40 -20.35
N PHE A 365 5.75 9.08 -20.60
CA PHE A 365 5.32 7.74 -20.98
C PHE A 365 5.86 7.32 -22.36
N PRO A 366 5.69 8.13 -23.43
CA PRO A 366 6.23 7.76 -24.71
C PRO A 366 7.76 7.71 -24.73
N ALA A 367 8.45 8.61 -24.01
CA ALA A 367 9.90 8.55 -23.84
C ALA A 367 10.34 7.23 -23.20
N ALA A 368 9.63 6.77 -22.15
CA ALA A 368 9.94 5.49 -21.50
C ALA A 368 9.82 4.31 -22.47
N VAL A 369 8.77 4.28 -23.30
CA VAL A 369 8.56 3.23 -24.30
C VAL A 369 9.68 3.23 -25.34
N VAL A 370 10.09 4.41 -25.83
CA VAL A 370 11.20 4.54 -26.79
C VAL A 370 12.52 4.12 -26.16
N GLN A 371 12.79 4.53 -24.92
CA GLN A 371 13.99 4.14 -24.17
C GLN A 371 14.05 2.62 -23.95
N ALA A 372 12.89 1.96 -23.80
CA ALA A 372 12.78 0.51 -23.63
C ALA A 372 12.50 -0.27 -24.93
N ARG A 373 12.65 0.33 -26.12
CA ARG A 373 12.24 -0.25 -27.41
C ARG A 373 12.75 -1.67 -27.68
N ALA A 374 13.97 -1.99 -27.25
CA ALA A 374 14.55 -3.32 -27.40
C ALA A 374 13.78 -4.37 -26.58
N TYR A 375 13.36 -4.03 -25.37
CA TYR A 375 12.54 -4.90 -24.52
C TYR A 375 11.10 -5.01 -25.00
N VAL A 376 10.55 -3.93 -25.59
CA VAL A 376 9.23 -3.97 -26.24
C VAL A 376 9.26 -4.91 -27.44
N LEU A 377 10.31 -4.83 -28.28
CA LEU A 377 10.51 -5.75 -29.39
C LEU A 377 10.70 -7.20 -28.89
N ALA A 378 11.48 -7.42 -27.84
CA ALA A 378 11.64 -8.75 -27.25
C ALA A 378 10.30 -9.31 -26.74
N ALA A 379 9.50 -8.50 -26.03
CA ALA A 379 8.17 -8.89 -25.56
C ALA A 379 7.22 -9.21 -26.72
N PHE A 380 7.25 -8.42 -27.81
CA PHE A 380 6.52 -8.71 -29.04
C PHE A 380 6.94 -10.06 -29.63
N LEU A 381 8.24 -10.32 -29.78
CA LEU A 381 8.73 -11.58 -30.36
C LEU A 381 8.39 -12.79 -29.49
N LEU A 382 8.50 -12.66 -28.16
CA LEU A 382 8.11 -13.69 -27.20
C LEU A 382 6.61 -14.04 -27.26
N PHE A 383 5.77 -13.13 -27.74
CA PHE A 383 4.36 -13.37 -27.99
C PHE A 383 4.10 -13.89 -29.41
N ALA A 384 4.67 -13.21 -30.41
CA ALA A 384 4.39 -13.45 -31.83
C ALA A 384 4.94 -14.78 -32.33
N VAL A 385 6.14 -15.19 -31.89
CA VAL A 385 6.75 -16.45 -32.35
C VAL A 385 5.95 -17.67 -31.87
N PRO A 386 5.63 -17.81 -30.56
CA PRO A 386 4.74 -18.87 -30.10
C PRO A 386 3.34 -18.77 -30.69
N GLY A 387 2.83 -17.56 -30.95
CA GLY A 387 1.56 -17.38 -31.64
C GLY A 387 1.56 -17.89 -33.07
N LEU A 388 2.62 -17.67 -33.84
CA LEU A 388 2.75 -18.25 -35.17
C LEU A 388 2.77 -19.78 -35.11
N VAL A 389 3.48 -20.35 -34.13
CA VAL A 389 3.51 -21.80 -33.90
C VAL A 389 2.10 -22.32 -33.58
N GLY A 390 1.37 -21.69 -32.67
CA GLY A 390 -0.01 -22.08 -32.34
C GLY A 390 -0.96 -21.99 -33.55
N PHE A 391 -0.85 -20.92 -34.34
CA PHE A 391 -1.62 -20.75 -35.57
C PHE A 391 -1.35 -21.87 -36.57
N MET A 392 -0.08 -22.13 -36.87
CA MET A 392 0.33 -23.18 -37.80
C MET A 392 -0.09 -24.57 -37.30
N LEU A 393 0.11 -24.86 -36.01
CA LEU A 393 -0.21 -26.15 -35.41
C LEU A 393 -1.70 -26.49 -35.57
N LEU A 394 -2.61 -25.58 -35.19
CA LEU A 394 -4.04 -25.86 -35.32
C LEU A 394 -4.50 -25.83 -36.78
N ARG A 395 -3.86 -25.03 -37.64
CA ARG A 395 -4.17 -25.00 -39.07
C ARG A 395 -3.79 -26.31 -39.77
N GLU A 396 -2.65 -26.90 -39.42
CA GLU A 396 -2.16 -28.14 -40.03
C GLU A 396 -2.76 -29.39 -39.37
N GLN A 397 -3.06 -29.34 -38.07
CA GLN A 397 -3.61 -30.45 -37.30
C GLN A 397 -4.90 -30.06 -36.57
N PRO A 398 -6.04 -29.94 -37.29
CA PRO A 398 -7.31 -29.54 -36.69
C PRO A 398 -7.79 -30.47 -35.56
N GLY A 399 -7.38 -31.74 -35.59
CA GLY A 399 -7.72 -32.73 -34.55
C GLY A 399 -7.22 -32.38 -33.15
N LEU A 400 -6.16 -31.57 -33.04
CA LEU A 400 -5.62 -31.11 -31.75
C LEU A 400 -6.46 -30.00 -31.10
N ALA A 401 -7.47 -29.47 -31.79
CA ALA A 401 -8.32 -28.39 -31.25
C ALA A 401 -8.99 -28.79 -29.93
N ALA A 402 -9.46 -30.03 -29.79
CA ALA A 402 -10.11 -30.50 -28.58
C ALA A 402 -9.16 -30.64 -27.38
N ASP A 403 -7.86 -30.85 -27.63
CA ASP A 403 -6.84 -31.04 -26.59
C ASP A 403 -6.24 -29.70 -26.13
N ILE A 404 -6.12 -28.73 -27.05
CA ILE A 404 -5.44 -27.45 -26.80
C ILE A 404 -6.44 -26.36 -26.40
N MET A 405 -7.64 -26.35 -26.98
CA MET A 405 -8.61 -25.26 -26.79
C MET A 405 -9.67 -25.61 -25.75
N PRO A 406 -10.11 -24.63 -24.93
CA PRO A 406 -11.27 -24.79 -24.07
C PRO A 406 -12.51 -25.20 -24.88
N PRO A 407 -13.36 -26.12 -24.37
CA PRO A 407 -14.53 -26.61 -25.09
C PRO A 407 -15.47 -25.49 -25.58
N GLY A 408 -15.63 -24.44 -24.77
CA GLY A 408 -16.46 -23.28 -25.14
C GLY A 408 -15.93 -22.48 -26.34
N MET A 409 -14.64 -22.55 -26.63
CA MET A 409 -14.02 -21.87 -27.78
C MET A 409 -14.18 -22.66 -29.08
N VAL A 410 -14.05 -23.99 -29.01
CA VAL A 410 -14.36 -24.89 -30.14
C VAL A 410 -15.84 -24.79 -30.50
N ALA A 411 -16.73 -24.89 -29.51
CA ALA A 411 -18.17 -24.74 -29.71
C ALA A 411 -18.55 -23.39 -30.36
N ARG A 412 -17.80 -22.33 -30.08
CA ARG A 412 -18.00 -21.01 -30.69
C ARG A 412 -17.61 -21.00 -32.17
N ALA A 413 -16.49 -21.62 -32.53
CA ALA A 413 -16.07 -21.72 -33.93
C ALA A 413 -17.08 -22.55 -34.75
N GLU A 414 -17.52 -23.69 -34.22
CA GLU A 414 -18.57 -24.52 -34.85
C GLU A 414 -19.90 -23.77 -34.99
N ALA A 415 -20.32 -23.04 -33.95
CA ALA A 415 -21.54 -22.25 -34.02
C ALA A 415 -21.45 -21.18 -35.11
N GLY A 416 -20.28 -20.53 -35.26
CA GLY A 416 -20.08 -19.53 -36.30
C GLY A 416 -20.12 -20.08 -37.72
N GLU A 417 -19.57 -21.27 -37.94
CA GLU A 417 -19.65 -21.95 -39.24
C GLU A 417 -21.11 -22.29 -39.59
N ARG A 418 -21.86 -22.85 -38.64
CA ARG A 418 -23.30 -23.15 -38.81
C ARG A 418 -24.10 -21.91 -39.18
N MET A 419 -23.82 -20.78 -38.53
CA MET A 419 -24.50 -19.51 -38.80
C MET A 419 -24.15 -18.93 -40.17
N THR A 420 -22.87 -18.95 -40.55
CA THR A 420 -22.41 -18.47 -41.87
C THR A 420 -23.01 -19.32 -42.99
N GLY A 421 -23.15 -20.64 -42.77
CA GLY A 421 -23.83 -21.55 -43.69
C GLY A 421 -25.34 -21.30 -43.85
N GLN A 422 -25.97 -20.58 -42.92
CA GLN A 422 -27.38 -20.15 -43.00
C GLN A 422 -27.55 -18.77 -43.68
N GLY A 423 -26.48 -18.19 -44.23
CA GLY A 423 -26.51 -16.87 -44.87
C GLY A 423 -26.71 -15.71 -43.90
N ARG A 424 -26.59 -15.95 -42.59
CA ARG A 424 -26.63 -14.91 -41.56
C ARG A 424 -25.21 -14.48 -41.23
N GLY A 425 -24.95 -13.17 -41.26
CA GLY A 425 -23.68 -12.64 -40.80
C GLY A 425 -23.52 -12.89 -39.30
N TYR A 426 -22.35 -13.34 -38.84
CA TYR A 426 -22.09 -13.55 -37.40
C TYR A 426 -22.31 -12.26 -36.57
N ALA A 427 -22.24 -11.08 -37.20
CA ALA A 427 -22.55 -9.78 -36.59
C ALA A 427 -24.06 -9.45 -36.50
N GLU A 428 -24.94 -10.13 -37.24
CA GLU A 428 -26.39 -9.81 -37.33
C GLU A 428 -27.22 -10.36 -36.18
N THR A 429 -26.60 -11.13 -35.27
CA THR A 429 -27.24 -11.55 -34.03
C THR A 429 -26.29 -11.25 -32.88
N ALA A 430 -26.45 -10.06 -32.30
CA ALA A 430 -25.91 -9.73 -30.99
C ALA A 430 -26.39 -10.80 -30.00
N SER A 431 -25.55 -11.81 -29.76
CA SER A 431 -25.80 -12.76 -28.69
C SER A 431 -25.91 -11.95 -27.39
N PRO A 432 -26.91 -12.17 -26.54
CA PRO A 432 -27.05 -11.50 -25.23
C PRO A 432 -25.79 -11.60 -24.36
N TYR A 433 -24.87 -12.50 -24.71
CA TYR A 433 -23.61 -12.77 -24.03
C TYR A 433 -22.40 -12.00 -24.60
N LEU A 434 -22.51 -11.28 -25.73
CA LEU A 434 -21.39 -10.54 -26.36
C LEU A 434 -20.74 -9.50 -25.41
N PRO A 435 -21.50 -8.66 -24.69
CA PRO A 435 -20.92 -7.71 -23.74
C PRO A 435 -20.21 -8.37 -22.55
N ILE A 436 -20.70 -9.53 -22.11
CA ILE A 436 -20.11 -10.32 -21.01
C ILE A 436 -18.81 -10.98 -21.48
N VAL A 437 -18.76 -11.48 -22.72
CA VAL A 437 -17.56 -12.05 -23.31
C VAL A 437 -16.50 -10.96 -23.57
N ALA A 438 -16.89 -9.80 -24.09
CA ALA A 438 -16.03 -8.62 -24.25
C ALA A 438 -15.42 -8.19 -22.90
N SER A 439 -16.25 -8.04 -21.86
CA SER A 439 -15.79 -7.66 -20.51
C SER A 439 -14.79 -8.66 -19.91
N ASN A 440 -14.97 -9.97 -20.18
CA ASN A 440 -14.02 -11.00 -19.75
C ASN A 440 -12.71 -10.98 -20.55
N ILE A 441 -12.72 -10.56 -21.82
CA ILE A 441 -11.51 -10.41 -22.65
C ILE A 441 -10.69 -9.20 -22.18
N VAL A 442 -11.32 -8.04 -21.92
CA VAL A 442 -10.64 -6.86 -21.34
C VAL A 442 -10.02 -7.19 -20.00
N ALA A 443 -10.80 -7.83 -19.10
CA ALA A 443 -10.31 -8.20 -17.78
C ALA A 443 -9.10 -9.15 -17.90
N ASN A 444 -9.14 -10.09 -18.84
CA ASN A 444 -8.03 -10.99 -19.12
C ASN A 444 -6.80 -10.23 -19.68
N ASN A 445 -6.97 -9.30 -20.64
CA ASN A 445 -5.85 -8.56 -21.22
C ASN A 445 -5.18 -7.61 -20.22
N VAL A 446 -5.97 -6.99 -19.34
CA VAL A 446 -5.48 -6.24 -18.18
C VAL A 446 -4.69 -7.17 -17.25
N GLN A 447 -5.22 -8.35 -16.93
CA GLN A 447 -4.53 -9.35 -16.11
C GLN A 447 -3.20 -9.81 -16.73
N VAL A 448 -3.19 -10.09 -18.03
CA VAL A 448 -1.99 -10.50 -18.79
C VAL A 448 -0.95 -9.38 -18.79
N ALA A 449 -1.34 -8.13 -19.05
CA ALA A 449 -0.40 -7.00 -19.07
C ALA A 449 0.25 -6.79 -17.69
N PHE A 450 -0.54 -6.69 -16.62
CA PHE A 450 0.01 -6.50 -15.27
C PHE A 450 0.77 -7.73 -14.77
N GLY A 451 0.33 -8.94 -15.12
CA GLY A 451 1.03 -10.19 -14.84
C GLY A 451 2.39 -10.26 -15.54
N ALA A 452 2.45 -9.89 -16.82
CA ALA A 452 3.69 -9.85 -17.60
C ALA A 452 4.72 -8.92 -16.95
N PHE A 453 4.29 -7.74 -16.47
CA PHE A 453 5.17 -6.85 -15.72
C PHE A 453 5.65 -7.48 -14.41
N ALA A 454 4.73 -8.00 -13.60
CA ALA A 454 5.04 -8.38 -12.24
C ALA A 454 5.81 -9.68 -12.09
N PHE A 455 5.52 -10.66 -12.93
CA PHE A 455 6.30 -11.89 -12.99
C PHE A 455 7.74 -11.66 -13.47
N GLY A 456 8.08 -10.43 -13.87
CA GLY A 456 9.46 -9.97 -14.02
C GLY A 456 10.29 -10.14 -12.76
N ILE A 457 9.69 -10.07 -11.56
CA ILE A 457 10.38 -10.30 -10.29
C ILE A 457 10.93 -11.71 -10.14
N LEU A 458 10.39 -12.68 -10.88
CA LEU A 458 10.90 -14.05 -10.99
C LEU A 458 12.06 -14.10 -12.00
N ALA A 459 12.99 -13.15 -11.90
CA ALA A 459 14.14 -13.02 -12.78
C ALA A 459 13.78 -12.93 -14.29
N GLY A 460 12.59 -12.43 -14.62
CA GLY A 460 12.08 -12.33 -15.99
C GLY A 460 11.48 -13.62 -16.57
N ILE A 461 11.72 -14.79 -15.95
CA ILE A 461 11.26 -16.08 -16.46
C ILE A 461 9.73 -16.15 -16.51
N GLY A 462 9.06 -15.66 -15.46
CA GLY A 462 7.60 -15.67 -15.43
C GLY A 462 6.97 -14.74 -16.48
N THR A 463 7.61 -13.61 -16.82
CA THR A 463 7.20 -12.76 -17.95
C THR A 463 7.31 -13.51 -19.27
N VAL A 464 8.42 -14.22 -19.50
CA VAL A 464 8.67 -15.00 -20.72
C VAL A 464 7.60 -16.07 -20.90
N ILE A 465 7.36 -16.89 -19.86
CA ILE A 465 6.37 -17.97 -19.90
C ILE A 465 4.97 -17.41 -20.17
N LEU A 466 4.59 -16.33 -19.47
CA LEU A 466 3.26 -15.74 -19.62
C LEU A 466 3.03 -15.17 -21.03
N LEU A 467 4.00 -14.45 -21.60
CA LEU A 467 3.89 -13.93 -22.97
C LEU A 467 3.85 -15.04 -24.00
N ALA A 468 4.69 -16.07 -23.84
CA ALA A 468 4.74 -17.20 -24.76
C ALA A 468 3.43 -18.01 -24.74
N PHE A 469 2.90 -18.28 -23.55
CA PHE A 469 1.63 -19.00 -23.40
C PHE A 469 0.46 -18.21 -24.00
N ASN A 470 0.34 -16.92 -23.70
CA ASN A 470 -0.72 -16.08 -24.26
C ASN A 470 -0.58 -15.90 -25.77
N GLY A 471 0.65 -15.77 -26.27
CA GLY A 471 0.94 -15.72 -27.69
C GLY A 471 0.48 -17.00 -28.40
N PHE A 472 0.94 -18.15 -27.93
CA PHE A 472 0.55 -19.46 -28.44
C PHE A 472 -0.96 -19.67 -28.42
N PHE A 473 -1.62 -19.34 -27.31
CA PHE A 473 -3.07 -19.46 -27.19
C PHE A 473 -3.78 -18.58 -28.21
N PHE A 474 -3.43 -17.29 -28.29
CA PHE A 474 -4.01 -16.35 -29.25
C PHE A 474 -3.85 -16.82 -30.70
N GLY A 475 -2.64 -17.27 -31.06
CA GLY A 475 -2.37 -17.84 -32.37
C GLY A 475 -3.18 -19.09 -32.68
N SER A 476 -3.34 -19.98 -31.69
CA SER A 476 -4.15 -21.19 -31.80
C SER A 476 -5.63 -20.87 -32.05
N VAL A 477 -6.16 -19.82 -31.43
CA VAL A 477 -7.53 -19.32 -31.71
C VAL A 477 -7.65 -18.86 -33.16
N LEU A 478 -6.68 -18.09 -33.67
CA LEU A 478 -6.69 -17.67 -35.07
C LEU A 478 -6.61 -18.88 -36.03
N GLY A 479 -5.81 -19.89 -35.68
CA GLY A 479 -5.69 -21.13 -36.47
C GLY A 479 -7.01 -21.91 -36.49
N LEU A 480 -7.63 -22.09 -35.32
CA LEU A 480 -8.95 -22.71 -35.18
C LEU A 480 -10.00 -21.99 -36.04
N PHE A 481 -10.16 -20.67 -35.87
CA PHE A 481 -11.15 -19.91 -36.62
C PHE A 481 -10.84 -19.85 -38.12
N SER A 482 -9.57 -19.97 -38.51
CA SER A 482 -9.19 -20.12 -39.92
C SER A 482 -9.70 -21.44 -40.52
N ASN A 483 -9.65 -22.54 -39.78
CA ASN A 483 -10.16 -23.84 -40.26
C ASN A 483 -11.68 -23.83 -40.47
N TYR A 484 -12.41 -23.04 -39.68
CA TYR A 484 -13.85 -22.86 -39.81
C TYR A 484 -14.25 -21.73 -40.80
N GLY A 485 -13.30 -21.13 -41.52
CA GLY A 485 -13.57 -20.06 -42.48
C GLY A 485 -13.94 -18.70 -41.85
N LEU A 486 -13.70 -18.53 -40.54
CA LEU A 486 -14.09 -17.36 -39.75
C LEU A 486 -12.93 -16.40 -39.44
N LEU A 487 -11.78 -16.54 -40.12
CA LEU A 487 -10.58 -15.73 -39.85
C LEU A 487 -10.83 -14.22 -40.03
N GLY A 488 -11.53 -13.82 -41.10
CA GLY A 488 -11.83 -12.42 -41.35
C GLY A 488 -12.68 -11.81 -40.23
N TRP A 489 -13.65 -12.57 -39.72
CA TRP A 489 -14.49 -12.15 -38.60
C TRP A 489 -13.66 -11.93 -37.33
N ILE A 490 -12.89 -12.93 -36.88
CA ILE A 490 -12.12 -12.80 -35.63
C ILE A 490 -11.08 -11.66 -35.73
N LEU A 491 -10.45 -11.47 -36.90
CA LEU A 491 -9.53 -10.35 -37.11
C LEU A 491 -10.24 -8.99 -37.04
N THR A 492 -11.42 -8.84 -37.63
CA THR A 492 -12.20 -7.58 -37.50
C THR A 492 -12.71 -7.33 -36.09
N PHE A 493 -13.07 -8.39 -35.35
CA PHE A 493 -13.45 -8.31 -33.94
C PHE A 493 -12.28 -7.82 -33.07
N VAL A 494 -11.10 -8.42 -33.24
CA VAL A 494 -9.88 -8.04 -32.51
C VAL A 494 -9.36 -6.67 -32.96
N ALA A 495 -9.46 -6.31 -34.24
CA ALA A 495 -8.87 -5.09 -34.78
C ALA A 495 -9.37 -3.82 -34.09
N GLY A 496 -10.63 -3.77 -33.65
CA GLY A 496 -11.24 -2.57 -33.08
C GLY A 496 -10.54 -2.03 -31.83
N HIS A 497 -9.97 -2.91 -31.00
CA HIS A 497 -9.33 -2.56 -29.72
C HIS A 497 -7.96 -3.22 -29.54
N GLY A 498 -7.72 -4.37 -30.18
CA GLY A 498 -6.57 -5.24 -29.99
C GLY A 498 -5.22 -4.60 -30.35
N ILE A 499 -5.18 -3.59 -31.23
CA ILE A 499 -3.94 -2.85 -31.51
C ILE A 499 -3.42 -2.17 -30.25
N LEU A 500 -4.30 -1.49 -29.50
CA LEU A 500 -3.91 -0.79 -28.27
C LEU A 500 -3.62 -1.78 -27.15
N GLU A 501 -4.42 -2.84 -27.02
CA GLU A 501 -4.24 -3.85 -25.96
C GLU A 501 -2.97 -4.69 -26.13
N LEU A 502 -2.72 -5.22 -27.32
CA LEU A 502 -1.50 -5.98 -27.59
C LEU A 502 -0.26 -5.10 -27.39
N THR A 503 -0.31 -3.85 -27.85
CA THR A 503 0.77 -2.88 -27.59
C THR A 503 0.97 -2.67 -26.09
N ALA A 504 -0.11 -2.55 -25.31
CA ALA A 504 -0.02 -2.42 -23.86
C ALA A 504 0.59 -3.66 -23.19
N ILE A 505 0.23 -4.87 -23.64
CA ILE A 505 0.83 -6.13 -23.16
C ILE A 505 2.33 -6.16 -23.45
N PHE A 506 2.77 -5.75 -24.65
CA PHE A 506 4.19 -5.73 -24.99
C PHE A 506 4.97 -4.68 -24.17
N ILE A 507 4.39 -3.51 -23.95
CA ILE A 507 4.97 -2.47 -23.09
C ILE A 507 5.07 -2.95 -21.64
N ALA A 508 4.05 -3.61 -21.11
CA ALA A 508 4.08 -4.15 -19.75
C ALA A 508 5.08 -5.32 -19.62
N GLY A 509 5.11 -6.20 -20.62
CA GLY A 509 6.11 -7.28 -20.74
C GLY A 509 7.54 -6.73 -20.79
N ALA A 510 7.79 -5.65 -21.51
CA ALA A 510 9.08 -4.95 -21.50
C ALA A 510 9.48 -4.48 -20.10
N GLY A 511 8.51 -3.96 -19.34
CA GLY A 511 8.70 -3.62 -17.93
C GLY A 511 9.10 -4.85 -17.08
N GLY A 512 8.45 -5.99 -17.29
CA GLY A 512 8.81 -7.24 -16.60
C GLY A 512 10.21 -7.75 -16.95
N LEU A 513 10.60 -7.69 -18.22
CA LEU A 513 11.95 -8.05 -18.66
C LEU A 513 13.02 -7.11 -18.09
N LEU A 514 12.73 -5.82 -17.95
CA LEU A 514 13.63 -4.84 -17.31
C LEU A 514 13.86 -5.16 -15.82
N ILE A 515 12.79 -5.53 -15.09
CA ILE A 515 12.92 -6.01 -13.71
C ILE A 515 13.73 -7.30 -13.65
N GLY A 516 13.47 -8.24 -14.57
CA GLY A 516 14.22 -9.49 -14.68
C GLY A 516 15.71 -9.25 -14.91
N ARG A 517 16.06 -8.33 -15.82
CA ARG A 517 17.45 -7.93 -16.07
C ARG A 517 18.13 -7.38 -14.83
N ALA A 518 17.45 -6.53 -14.05
CA ALA A 518 18.01 -5.98 -12.82
C ALA A 518 18.42 -7.06 -11.80
N ILE A 519 17.78 -8.23 -11.86
CA ILE A 519 18.06 -9.37 -10.97
C ILE A 519 19.16 -10.26 -11.56
N VAL A 520 19.04 -10.63 -12.84
CA VAL A 520 19.90 -11.61 -13.52
C VAL A 520 21.24 -10.99 -13.93
N ALA A 521 21.20 -9.81 -14.52
CA ALA A 521 22.35 -9.16 -15.15
C ALA A 521 22.39 -7.65 -14.80
N PRO A 522 22.70 -7.29 -13.54
CA PRO A 522 22.70 -5.90 -13.07
C PRO A 522 23.89 -5.05 -13.59
N GLY A 523 24.85 -5.66 -14.30
CA GLY A 523 26.09 -4.98 -14.70
C GLY A 523 26.97 -4.64 -13.50
N ASP A 524 27.52 -3.43 -13.48
CA ASP A 524 28.40 -2.93 -12.41
C ASP A 524 27.63 -2.47 -11.16
N MET A 525 26.30 -2.47 -11.22
CA MET A 525 25.45 -2.04 -10.10
C MET A 525 25.18 -3.21 -9.15
N ALA A 526 25.02 -2.91 -7.86
CA ALA A 526 24.42 -3.88 -6.96
C ALA A 526 22.96 -4.15 -7.40
N ARG A 527 22.48 -5.39 -7.27
CA ARG A 527 21.11 -5.79 -7.67
C ARG A 527 20.02 -4.86 -7.13
N ARG A 528 20.18 -4.37 -5.88
CA ARG A 528 19.26 -3.42 -5.26
C ARG A 528 19.20 -2.10 -6.01
N ASP A 529 20.34 -1.59 -6.47
CA ASP A 529 20.46 -0.31 -7.14
C ASP A 529 20.01 -0.44 -8.60
N ALA A 530 20.35 -1.55 -9.25
CA ALA A 530 19.83 -1.91 -10.56
C ALA A 530 18.30 -2.01 -10.56
N LEU A 531 17.71 -2.61 -9.52
CA LEU A 531 16.26 -2.72 -9.36
C LEU A 531 15.59 -1.35 -9.21
N VAL A 532 16.25 -0.42 -8.51
CA VAL A 532 15.76 0.97 -8.40
C VAL A 532 15.82 1.68 -9.75
N VAL A 533 16.91 1.55 -10.50
CA VAL A 533 17.08 2.24 -11.80
C VAL A 533 16.14 1.66 -12.86
N HIS A 534 16.19 0.35 -13.10
CA HIS A 534 15.32 -0.31 -14.07
C HIS A 534 13.85 -0.29 -13.63
N GLY A 535 13.58 -0.36 -12.33
CA GLY A 535 12.23 -0.25 -11.77
C GLY A 535 11.58 1.09 -12.08
N ARG A 536 12.30 2.22 -11.98
CA ARG A 536 11.77 3.53 -12.36
C ARG A 536 11.31 3.58 -13.82
N LEU A 537 12.10 3.00 -14.73
CA LEU A 537 11.72 2.92 -16.14
C LEU A 537 10.52 1.98 -16.34
N ALA A 538 10.55 0.80 -15.71
CA ALA A 538 9.50 -0.20 -15.82
C ALA A 538 8.14 0.30 -15.30
N ILE A 539 8.10 1.13 -14.24
CA ILE A 539 6.87 1.76 -13.74
C ILE A 539 6.29 2.75 -14.74
N LYS A 540 7.13 3.53 -15.45
CA LYS A 540 6.65 4.43 -16.51
C LYS A 540 6.02 3.63 -17.65
N LEU A 541 6.59 2.46 -17.99
CA LEU A 541 6.00 1.55 -18.97
C LEU A 541 4.64 1.02 -18.52
N VAL A 542 4.51 0.59 -17.25
CA VAL A 542 3.21 0.17 -16.70
C VAL A 542 2.19 1.32 -16.75
N GLY A 543 2.60 2.55 -16.45
CA GLY A 543 1.75 3.74 -16.61
C GLY A 543 1.29 3.93 -18.07
N ALA A 544 2.20 3.79 -19.04
CA ALA A 544 1.89 3.84 -20.46
C ALA A 544 0.92 2.72 -20.89
N ALA A 545 1.19 1.48 -20.49
CA ALA A 545 0.32 0.34 -20.75
C ALA A 545 -1.07 0.53 -20.14
N THR A 546 -1.16 1.04 -18.91
CA THR A 546 -2.44 1.32 -18.24
C THR A 546 -3.26 2.35 -19.00
N MET A 547 -2.63 3.42 -19.49
CA MET A 547 -3.28 4.43 -20.32
C MET A 547 -3.83 3.81 -21.62
N LEU A 548 -3.05 2.97 -22.30
CA LEU A 548 -3.48 2.30 -23.52
C LEU A 548 -4.62 1.32 -23.28
N LEU A 549 -4.58 0.53 -22.19
CA LEU A 549 -5.66 -0.37 -21.80
C LEU A 549 -6.94 0.39 -21.44
N LEU A 550 -6.83 1.55 -20.77
CA LEU A 550 -7.99 2.41 -20.51
C LEU A 550 -8.62 2.90 -21.81
N MET A 551 -7.81 3.34 -22.78
CA MET A 551 -8.30 3.76 -24.09
C MET A 551 -8.94 2.60 -24.85
N ALA A 552 -8.31 1.41 -24.82
CA ALA A 552 -8.83 0.22 -25.46
C ALA A 552 -10.16 -0.23 -24.85
N GLY A 553 -10.27 -0.28 -23.52
CA GLY A 553 -11.51 -0.65 -22.82
C GLY A 553 -12.65 0.34 -23.09
N LEU A 554 -12.36 1.63 -23.24
CA LEU A 554 -13.34 2.61 -23.71
C LEU A 554 -13.78 2.29 -25.14
N ILE A 555 -12.85 2.09 -26.07
CA ILE A 555 -13.17 1.75 -27.46
C ILE A 555 -13.99 0.44 -27.53
N GLU A 556 -13.64 -0.57 -26.74
CA GLU A 556 -14.36 -1.84 -26.70
C GLU A 556 -15.79 -1.68 -26.21
N GLY A 557 -15.99 -0.98 -25.09
CA GLY A 557 -17.30 -0.75 -24.48
C GLY A 557 -18.27 0.02 -25.39
N PHE A 558 -17.76 0.92 -26.24
CA PHE A 558 -18.60 1.73 -27.15
C PHE A 558 -18.69 1.17 -28.58
N LEU A 559 -17.59 0.70 -29.16
CA LEU A 559 -17.50 0.37 -30.59
C LEU A 559 -17.53 -1.13 -30.87
N SER A 560 -16.88 -1.95 -30.02
CA SER A 560 -16.84 -3.40 -30.27
C SER A 560 -18.16 -4.07 -29.89
N ALA A 561 -18.82 -3.58 -28.83
CA ALA A 561 -20.13 -4.03 -28.39
C ALA A 561 -21.30 -3.50 -29.25
N SER A 562 -21.07 -2.59 -30.19
CA SER A 562 -22.11 -2.03 -31.06
C SER A 562 -22.15 -2.67 -32.45
N ASP A 563 -23.33 -2.57 -33.08
CA ASP A 563 -23.60 -2.98 -34.47
C ASP A 563 -22.99 -2.00 -35.50
N ALA A 564 -21.96 -1.26 -35.10
CA ALA A 564 -21.26 -0.32 -35.96
C ALA A 564 -20.70 -1.01 -37.21
N HIS A 565 -20.84 -0.34 -38.35
CA HIS A 565 -20.38 -0.83 -39.65
C HIS A 565 -18.87 -1.14 -39.63
N HIS A 566 -18.44 -2.16 -40.38
CA HIS A 566 -17.06 -2.68 -40.34
C HIS A 566 -16.02 -1.60 -40.70
N THR A 567 -16.41 -0.65 -41.56
CA THR A 567 -15.58 0.50 -41.94
C THR A 567 -15.26 1.42 -40.77
N LEU A 568 -16.19 1.62 -39.84
CA LEU A 568 -15.94 2.43 -38.64
C LEU A 568 -14.98 1.70 -37.69
N LYS A 569 -15.15 0.39 -37.51
CA LYS A 569 -14.25 -0.45 -36.70
C LYS A 569 -12.82 -0.39 -37.24
N LEU A 570 -12.65 -0.58 -38.55
CA LEU A 570 -11.35 -0.44 -39.21
C LEU A 570 -10.79 1.00 -39.15
N GLY A 571 -11.64 2.02 -39.25
CA GLY A 571 -11.24 3.42 -39.10
C GLY A 571 -10.67 3.73 -37.72
N VAL A 572 -11.26 3.18 -36.66
CA VAL A 572 -10.75 3.32 -35.28
C VAL A 572 -9.45 2.54 -35.07
N SER A 573 -9.30 1.37 -35.69
CA SER A 573 -8.02 0.66 -35.74
C SER A 573 -6.93 1.51 -36.40
N ALA A 574 -7.22 2.13 -37.55
CA ALA A 574 -6.29 3.00 -38.25
C ALA A 574 -5.93 4.24 -37.41
N ALA A 575 -6.92 4.86 -36.77
CA ALA A 575 -6.69 5.98 -35.84
C ALA A 575 -5.81 5.57 -34.64
N SER A 576 -5.97 4.35 -34.14
CA SER A 576 -5.13 3.79 -33.06
C SER A 576 -3.67 3.64 -33.50
N VAL A 577 -3.42 3.21 -34.75
CA VAL A 577 -2.07 3.14 -35.32
C VAL A 577 -1.45 4.53 -35.45
N VAL A 578 -2.22 5.51 -35.95
CA VAL A 578 -1.77 6.91 -36.03
C VAL A 578 -1.43 7.45 -34.64
N LEU A 579 -2.30 7.22 -33.65
CA LEU A 579 -2.06 7.60 -32.27
C LEU A 579 -0.75 7.01 -31.73
N LEU A 580 -0.53 5.69 -31.90
CA LEU A 580 0.68 5.02 -31.44
C LEU A 580 1.94 5.54 -32.15
N THR A 581 1.81 5.92 -33.43
CA THR A 581 2.92 6.50 -34.21
C THR A 581 3.27 7.89 -33.68
N LEU A 582 2.27 8.75 -33.43
CA LEU A 582 2.46 10.06 -32.83
C LEU A 582 3.02 9.94 -31.40
N PHE A 583 2.54 8.95 -30.64
CA PHE A 583 3.04 8.64 -29.31
C PHE A 583 4.53 8.28 -29.36
N ALA A 584 4.95 7.37 -30.24
CA ALA A 584 6.35 7.02 -30.42
C ALA A 584 7.21 8.21 -30.88
N ALA A 585 6.69 9.06 -31.76
CA ALA A 585 7.38 10.27 -32.24
C ALA A 585 7.60 11.29 -31.11
N ALA A 586 6.57 11.54 -30.28
CA ALA A 586 6.69 12.39 -29.11
C ALA A 586 7.73 11.86 -28.11
N GLY A 587 7.84 10.54 -27.97
CA GLY A 587 8.86 9.89 -27.16
C GLY A 587 10.28 10.14 -27.67
N HIS A 588 10.51 10.05 -28.98
CA HIS A 588 11.81 10.36 -29.58
C HIS A 588 12.19 11.83 -29.38
N GLN A 589 11.24 12.75 -29.52
CA GLN A 589 11.47 14.19 -29.26
C GLN A 589 11.81 14.46 -27.79
N ALA A 590 11.13 13.79 -26.86
CA ALA A 590 11.41 13.94 -25.44
C ALA A 590 12.79 13.40 -25.05
N CYS A 591 13.19 12.24 -25.57
CA CYS A 591 14.53 11.68 -25.31
C CYS A 591 15.65 12.59 -25.87
N THR A 592 15.48 13.09 -27.09
CA THR A 592 16.47 13.99 -27.71
C THR A 592 16.59 15.33 -26.97
N GLY A 593 15.50 15.84 -26.41
CA GLY A 593 15.51 17.04 -25.56
C GLY A 593 16.22 16.84 -24.22
N GLU A 594 16.03 15.68 -23.57
CA GLU A 594 16.74 15.34 -22.32
C GLU A 594 18.25 15.16 -22.56
N ASP A 595 18.64 14.49 -23.65
CA ASP A 595 20.05 14.30 -24.02
C ASP A 595 20.76 15.64 -24.34
N ALA A 596 20.03 16.59 -24.95
CA ALA A 596 20.54 17.93 -25.22
C ALA A 596 20.73 18.74 -23.92
N ALA A 597 19.80 18.63 -22.97
CA ALA A 597 19.90 19.28 -21.67
C ALA A 597 21.02 18.70 -20.79
N ALA A 598 21.15 17.37 -20.75
CA ALA A 598 22.20 16.70 -19.98
C ALA A 598 23.62 17.04 -20.50
N LYS A 599 23.79 17.15 -21.82
CA LYS A 599 25.04 17.61 -22.45
C LYS A 599 25.38 19.06 -22.13
N LEU A 600 24.38 19.93 -21.97
CA LEU A 600 24.59 21.33 -21.56
C LEU A 600 24.95 21.44 -20.07
N GLU A 601 24.50 20.52 -19.23
CA GLU A 601 24.79 20.48 -17.78
C GLU A 601 26.07 19.69 -17.43
N GLY A 602 26.75 19.08 -18.41
CA GLY A 602 27.99 18.33 -18.19
C GLY A 602 27.81 17.02 -17.41
N VAL A 603 26.58 16.51 -17.31
CA VAL A 603 26.27 15.24 -16.67
C VAL A 603 26.17 14.18 -17.75
N ASP A 604 27.14 13.28 -17.82
CA ASP A 604 27.04 12.10 -18.68
C ASP A 604 25.81 11.27 -18.26
N ALA A 605 24.80 11.23 -19.13
CA ALA A 605 23.64 10.39 -18.91
C ALA A 605 24.09 8.91 -18.86
N PRO A 606 23.69 8.13 -17.83
CA PRO A 606 23.99 6.71 -17.81
C PRO A 606 23.32 6.06 -19.03
N ARG A 607 24.13 5.53 -19.95
CA ARG A 607 23.62 4.79 -21.11
C ARG A 607 22.97 3.47 -20.63
N PRO A 608 21.80 3.11 -21.17
CA PRO A 608 21.04 1.92 -20.76
C PRO A 608 21.74 0.59 -21.07
#